data_AF-A0A7C7YQ26-F1
#
_entry.id   AF-A0A7C7YQ26-F1
#
_cell.length_a   1.000
_cell.length_b   1.000
_cell.length_c   1.000
_cell.angle_alpha   90.00
_cell.angle_beta   90.00
_cell.angle_gamma   90.00
#
_symmetry.space_group_name_H-M   'P 1'
#
loop_
_entity.id
_entity.type
_entity.pdbx_description
1 polymer ?
#
loop_
_entity_poly.entity_id
_entity_poly.type
_entity_poly.pdbx_seq_one_letter_code
_entity_poly.pdbx_strand_id
1 'polypeptide(L)'
;MVQINFALKEVNCKIVYYGPGLSGKTTNLEVVHQKAPGPSVGDLTSIATEGDRTLFFDFLPLNLGQVAGMKTKFQIYTVPGQVYYNSTRKLVLQGADGVVFVADSKRGKMDENIESLKNLGENLKEHGLDISNTPIVLQYNKRDLPDVYSTEEMEQALNSWNAPYFEAVARDGHGVFPTLKRLAGLVLETLNENHAPRRSPSVVSPKGSVNTGGGSTATTAVATRPTETLNATATSSPGKSTTRVRTTVSAVRTSAQAPTVRTQTSGTRPTLITSPRRRKRQTGMWMGFIVASTVAATVLLHLAGIIKIWS
;
A
#
# COMPACT_ATOMS: atom_id res chain seq x y z
N MET A 1 -2.67 11.49 5.39
CA MET A 1 -3.63 12.60 5.51
C MET A 1 -3.80 13.10 4.11
N VAL A 2 -4.83 12.59 3.45
CA VAL A 2 -5.22 12.97 2.10
C VAL A 2 -5.32 14.48 2.01
N GLN A 3 -4.66 15.07 1.02
CA GLN A 3 -4.83 16.49 0.71
C GLN A 3 -5.84 16.62 -0.41
N ILE A 4 -7.07 17.02 -0.05
CA ILE A 4 -8.15 17.29 -1.02
C ILE A 4 -8.19 18.78 -1.32
N ASN A 5 -8.07 19.12 -2.60
CA ASN A 5 -8.34 20.45 -3.10
C ASN A 5 -9.68 20.43 -3.85
N PHE A 6 -10.75 20.79 -3.14
CA PHE A 6 -12.12 20.81 -3.69
C PHE A 6 -12.29 21.82 -4.83
N ALA A 7 -11.61 22.97 -4.77
CA ALA A 7 -11.67 23.99 -5.82
C ALA A 7 -11.10 23.47 -7.16
N LEU A 8 -10.05 22.66 -7.09
CA LEU A 8 -9.41 22.05 -8.26
C LEU A 8 -9.93 20.64 -8.59
N LYS A 9 -10.87 20.11 -7.79
CA LYS A 9 -11.31 18.71 -7.80
C LYS A 9 -10.12 17.73 -7.84
N GLU A 10 -9.13 17.99 -7.01
CA GLU A 10 -7.89 17.22 -6.96
C GLU A 10 -7.71 16.55 -5.60
N VAL A 11 -7.24 15.30 -5.62
CA VAL A 11 -6.91 14.53 -4.44
C VAL A 11 -5.47 14.03 -4.52
N ASN A 12 -4.70 14.30 -3.47
CA ASN A 12 -3.37 13.75 -3.30
C ASN A 12 -3.41 12.66 -2.23
N CYS A 13 -3.08 11.43 -2.63
CA CYS A 13 -3.10 10.26 -1.76
C CYS A 13 -1.68 9.72 -1.56
N LYS A 14 -1.31 9.47 -0.32
CA LYS A 14 -0.08 8.77 0.05
C LYS A 14 -0.33 7.27 0.08
N ILE A 15 0.32 6.54 -0.82
CA ILE A 15 0.22 5.08 -0.93
C ILE A 15 1.52 4.45 -0.44
N VAL A 16 1.43 3.43 0.41
CA VAL A 16 2.61 2.73 0.92
C VAL A 16 2.63 1.28 0.44
N TYR A 17 3.72 0.87 -0.20
CA TYR A 17 4.02 -0.52 -0.49
C TYR A 17 4.75 -1.13 0.71
N TYR A 18 4.10 -2.10 1.35
CA TYR A 18 4.55 -2.81 2.55
C TYR A 18 4.77 -4.29 2.25
N GLY A 19 5.51 -4.99 3.11
CA GLY A 19 5.79 -6.43 2.97
C GLY A 19 7.24 -6.81 3.32
N PRO A 20 7.57 -8.10 3.32
CA PRO A 20 8.89 -8.59 3.75
C PRO A 20 10.03 -8.22 2.80
N GLY A 21 11.27 -8.45 3.24
CA GLY A 21 12.48 -8.30 2.44
C GLY A 21 12.36 -8.94 1.07
N LEU A 22 12.80 -8.24 0.02
CA LEU A 22 12.89 -8.78 -1.33
C LEU A 22 11.56 -9.29 -1.94
N SER A 23 10.40 -8.94 -1.37
CA SER A 23 9.09 -9.37 -1.88
C SER A 23 8.71 -8.76 -3.24
N GLY A 24 9.43 -7.72 -3.70
CA GLY A 24 9.20 -7.06 -4.99
C GLY A 24 8.49 -5.70 -4.92
N LYS A 25 8.54 -5.03 -3.76
CA LYS A 25 8.02 -3.66 -3.58
C LYS A 25 8.67 -2.65 -4.53
N THR A 26 9.99 -2.55 -4.55
CA THR A 26 10.72 -1.64 -5.44
C THR A 26 10.47 -1.95 -6.90
N THR A 27 10.43 -3.24 -7.28
CA THR A 27 10.09 -3.68 -8.64
C THR A 27 8.71 -3.20 -9.08
N ASN A 28 7.70 -3.18 -8.19
CA ASN A 28 6.39 -2.60 -8.50
C ASN A 28 6.52 -1.12 -8.89
N LEU A 29 7.25 -0.30 -8.11
CA LEU A 29 7.42 1.12 -8.41
C LEU A 29 8.24 1.36 -9.67
N GLU A 30 9.30 0.59 -9.90
CA GLU A 30 10.09 0.64 -11.12
C GLU A 30 9.23 0.37 -12.36
N VAL A 31 8.38 -0.65 -12.29
CA VAL A 31 7.46 -1.01 -13.39
C VAL A 31 6.40 0.06 -13.60
N VAL A 32 5.83 0.60 -12.53
CA VAL A 32 4.91 1.74 -12.62
C VAL A 32 5.61 2.92 -13.30
N HIS A 33 6.83 3.25 -12.89
CA HIS A 33 7.62 4.33 -13.48
C HIS A 33 7.94 4.09 -14.96
N GLN A 34 8.31 2.87 -15.34
CA GLN A 34 8.64 2.52 -16.72
C GLN A 34 7.43 2.53 -17.66
N LYS A 35 6.29 2.01 -17.19
CA LYS A 35 5.09 1.80 -18.03
C LYS A 35 4.08 2.96 -17.96
N ALA A 36 4.16 3.83 -16.97
CA ALA A 36 3.29 5.01 -16.90
C ALA A 36 3.60 5.99 -18.05
N PRO A 37 2.58 6.69 -18.59
CA PRO A 37 2.80 7.74 -19.58
C PRO A 37 3.73 8.82 -19.03
N GLY A 38 4.71 9.26 -19.82
CA GLY A 38 5.73 10.23 -19.39
C GLY A 38 5.21 11.52 -18.72
N PRO A 39 4.10 12.14 -19.17
CA PRO A 39 3.53 13.31 -18.50
C PRO A 39 2.85 13.01 -17.15
N SER A 40 2.54 11.73 -16.89
CA SER A 40 1.76 11.28 -15.76
C SER A 40 2.62 10.76 -14.61
N VAL A 41 3.94 10.69 -14.76
CA VAL A 41 4.83 10.17 -13.74
C VAL A 41 6.02 11.10 -13.55
N GLY A 42 6.36 11.41 -12.30
CA GLY A 42 7.56 12.18 -12.00
C GLY A 42 8.78 11.29 -11.79
N ASP A 43 9.89 11.90 -11.37
CA ASP A 43 11.16 11.20 -11.21
C ASP A 43 11.08 10.20 -10.04
N LEU A 44 11.44 8.93 -10.31
CA LEU A 44 11.67 7.96 -9.26
C LEU A 44 12.89 8.40 -8.44
N THR A 45 12.65 8.63 -7.15
CA THR A 45 13.67 9.05 -6.19
C THR A 45 13.92 7.94 -5.19
N SER A 46 15.16 7.48 -5.11
CA SER A 46 15.58 6.54 -4.07
C SER A 46 16.51 7.28 -3.13
N ILE A 47 16.13 7.37 -1.86
CA ILE A 47 17.00 7.97 -0.84
C ILE A 47 17.67 6.80 -0.15
N ALA A 48 19.00 6.82 -0.07
CA ALA A 48 19.78 5.87 0.70
C ALA A 48 20.53 6.64 1.79
N THR A 49 20.44 6.19 3.03
CA THR A 49 21.26 6.74 4.12
C THR A 49 22.66 6.12 4.04
N GLU A 50 23.72 6.94 4.10
CA GLU A 50 25.10 6.45 4.17
C GLU A 50 25.41 5.84 5.54
N GLY A 51 26.04 4.66 5.53
CA GLY A 51 26.43 3.88 6.72
C GLY A 51 25.82 2.48 6.71
N ASP A 52 26.52 1.51 6.09
CA ASP A 52 26.32 0.03 6.02
C ASP A 52 24.93 -0.54 5.73
N ARG A 53 23.93 0.33 5.55
CA ARG A 53 22.53 -0.01 5.61
C ARG A 53 21.81 0.91 4.66
N THR A 54 21.83 0.51 3.39
CA THR A 54 21.03 1.12 2.33
C THR A 54 19.55 1.03 2.68
N LEU A 55 19.06 1.99 3.44
CA LEU A 55 17.64 2.29 3.61
C LEU A 55 17.15 2.88 2.30
N PHE A 56 16.95 2.03 1.29
CA PHE A 56 16.27 2.46 0.07
C PHE A 56 14.79 2.60 0.40
N PHE A 57 14.30 3.83 0.44
CA PHE A 57 12.89 4.09 0.23
C PHE A 57 12.73 4.78 -1.12
N ASP A 58 11.75 4.28 -1.86
CA ASP A 58 11.43 4.75 -3.19
C ASP A 58 10.24 5.70 -3.07
N PHE A 59 10.33 6.85 -3.72
CA PHE A 59 9.25 7.81 -3.85
C PHE A 59 8.90 8.00 -5.32
N LEU A 60 7.62 7.84 -5.65
CA LEU A 60 7.11 8.00 -7.01
C LEU A 60 5.80 8.81 -7.02
N PRO A 61 5.82 10.05 -7.55
CA PRO A 61 4.61 10.79 -7.83
C PRO A 61 3.97 10.31 -9.13
N LEU A 62 2.70 9.91 -9.08
CA LEU A 62 1.94 9.37 -10.20
C LEU A 62 0.58 10.07 -10.33
N ASN A 63 0.29 10.61 -11.51
CA ASN A 63 -1.01 11.16 -11.86
C ASN A 63 -1.84 10.09 -12.56
N LEU A 64 -2.92 9.64 -11.92
CA LEU A 64 -3.84 8.65 -12.47
C LEU A 64 -4.90 9.25 -13.42
N GLY A 65 -4.91 10.57 -13.59
CA GLY A 65 -5.94 11.27 -14.35
C GLY A 65 -7.20 11.47 -13.50
N GLN A 66 -8.38 11.32 -14.11
CA GLN A 66 -9.65 11.35 -13.37
C GLN A 66 -10.04 9.96 -12.91
N VAL A 67 -10.23 9.80 -11.60
CA VAL A 67 -10.79 8.59 -10.98
C VAL A 67 -11.98 9.04 -10.14
N ALA A 68 -13.15 8.42 -10.35
CA ALA A 68 -14.41 8.81 -9.71
C ALA A 68 -14.74 10.32 -9.80
N GLY A 69 -14.37 10.97 -10.91
CA GLY A 69 -14.63 12.40 -11.13
C GLY A 69 -13.65 13.37 -10.44
N MET A 70 -12.62 12.86 -9.75
CA MET A 70 -11.55 13.66 -9.15
C MET A 70 -10.22 13.44 -9.86
N LYS A 71 -9.42 14.50 -10.03
CA LYS A 71 -8.03 14.39 -10.45
C LYS A 71 -7.23 13.73 -9.32
N THR A 72 -6.66 12.57 -9.56
CA THR A 72 -6.00 11.77 -8.52
C THR A 72 -4.50 11.73 -8.73
N LYS A 73 -3.76 12.18 -7.72
CA LYS A 73 -2.30 12.13 -7.67
C LYS A 73 -1.85 11.25 -6.51
N PHE A 74 -1.03 10.28 -6.81
CA PHE A 74 -0.48 9.34 -5.85
C PHE A 74 0.96 9.70 -5.53
N GLN A 75 1.27 9.69 -4.25
CA GLN A 75 2.61 9.73 -3.72
C GLN A 75 2.92 8.33 -3.20
N ILE A 76 3.62 7.54 -4.01
CA ILE A 76 3.87 6.12 -3.72
C ILE A 76 5.21 6.00 -2.99
N TYR A 77 5.20 5.31 -1.85
CA TYR A 77 6.36 5.06 -1.00
C TYR A 77 6.61 3.56 -0.83
N THR A 78 7.86 3.12 -0.75
CA THR A 78 8.22 1.77 -0.27
C THR A 78 8.80 1.83 1.13
N VAL A 79 8.59 0.76 1.90
CA VAL A 79 9.28 0.57 3.19
C VAL A 79 10.48 -0.37 3.05
N PRO A 80 11.54 -0.19 3.85
CA PRO A 80 12.65 -1.14 3.90
C PRO A 80 12.15 -2.51 4.37
N GLY A 81 12.57 -3.57 3.67
CA GLY A 81 12.05 -4.92 3.89
C GLY A 81 12.66 -5.68 5.07
N GLN A 82 13.76 -5.21 5.66
CA GLN A 82 14.41 -5.87 6.80
C GLN A 82 13.74 -5.49 8.14
N VAL A 83 13.65 -6.45 9.07
CA VAL A 83 12.96 -6.29 10.37
C VAL A 83 13.62 -5.22 11.25
N TYR A 84 14.94 -5.02 11.12
CA TYR A 84 15.71 -4.05 11.89
C TYR A 84 15.22 -2.59 11.76
N TYR A 85 14.52 -2.24 10.67
CA TYR A 85 14.13 -0.85 10.38
C TYR A 85 12.67 -0.52 10.72
N ASN A 86 12.18 -1.00 11.87
CA ASN A 86 10.78 -0.75 12.25
C ASN A 86 10.46 0.75 12.41
N SER A 87 11.38 1.55 12.96
CA SER A 87 11.19 3.00 13.11
C SER A 87 10.96 3.70 11.76
N THR A 88 11.68 3.27 10.71
CA THR A 88 11.49 3.79 9.35
C THR A 88 10.17 3.35 8.75
N ARG A 89 9.78 2.08 8.93
CA ARG A 89 8.46 1.58 8.50
C ARG A 89 7.33 2.40 9.13
N LYS A 90 7.41 2.66 10.44
CA LYS A 90 6.46 3.51 11.17
C LYS A 90 6.41 4.93 10.62
N LEU A 91 7.56 5.55 10.36
CA LEU A 91 7.63 6.90 9.80
C LEU A 91 6.99 6.99 8.41
N VAL A 92 7.27 6.01 7.53
CA VAL A 92 6.70 5.99 6.18
C VAL A 92 5.18 5.78 6.21
N LEU A 93 4.66 4.98 7.15
CA LEU A 93 3.21 4.78 7.34
C LEU A 93 2.48 6.01 7.87
N GLN A 94 3.17 6.99 8.45
CA GLN A 94 2.52 8.19 8.99
C GLN A 94 1.75 8.92 7.89
N GLY A 95 0.44 9.04 8.06
CA GLY A 95 -0.45 9.66 7.09
C GLY A 95 -0.57 8.90 5.78
N ALA A 96 -0.34 7.59 5.75
CA ALA A 96 -0.72 6.76 4.62
C ALA A 96 -2.25 6.75 4.46
N ASP A 97 -2.70 6.83 3.22
CA ASP A 97 -4.13 6.82 2.87
C ASP A 97 -4.55 5.47 2.31
N GLY A 98 -3.59 4.65 1.86
CA GLY A 98 -3.79 3.24 1.49
C GLY A 98 -2.47 2.47 1.45
N VAL A 99 -2.57 1.14 1.58
CA VAL A 99 -1.40 0.25 1.60
C VAL A 99 -1.55 -0.88 0.58
N VAL A 100 -0.49 -1.15 -0.18
CA VAL A 100 -0.34 -2.42 -0.90
C VAL A 100 0.56 -3.32 -0.07
N PHE A 101 0.08 -4.48 0.35
CA PHE A 101 0.91 -5.48 1.00
C PHE A 101 1.42 -6.48 -0.05
N VAL A 102 2.71 -6.42 -0.36
CA VAL A 102 3.36 -7.31 -1.33
C VAL A 102 3.97 -8.51 -0.61
N ALA A 103 3.34 -9.67 -0.76
CA ALA A 103 3.80 -10.94 -0.22
C ALA A 103 4.63 -11.71 -1.26
N ASP A 104 5.64 -12.42 -0.79
CA ASP A 104 6.45 -13.32 -1.61
C ASP A 104 5.80 -14.71 -1.64
N SER A 105 5.38 -15.17 -2.81
CA SER A 105 4.69 -16.46 -2.95
C SER A 105 5.62 -17.68 -2.86
N LYS A 106 6.95 -17.49 -2.89
CA LYS A 106 7.92 -18.60 -2.87
C LYS A 106 7.76 -19.46 -1.62
N ARG A 107 7.87 -20.79 -1.75
CA ARG A 107 7.94 -21.68 -0.57
C ARG A 107 9.04 -21.27 0.41
N GLY A 108 8.74 -21.37 1.70
CA GLY A 108 9.63 -20.94 2.79
C GLY A 108 9.58 -19.44 3.11
N LYS A 109 8.79 -18.63 2.39
CA LYS A 109 8.60 -17.19 2.68
C LYS A 109 7.35 -16.86 3.48
N MET A 110 6.53 -17.85 3.85
CA MET A 110 5.28 -17.61 4.56
C MET A 110 5.51 -16.95 5.93
N ASP A 111 6.49 -17.41 6.71
CA ASP A 111 6.77 -16.84 8.03
C ASP A 111 7.17 -15.36 7.94
N GLU A 112 8.00 -15.00 6.95
CA GLU A 112 8.38 -13.61 6.69
C GLU A 112 7.18 -12.76 6.25
N ASN A 113 6.26 -13.32 5.46
CA ASN A 113 5.01 -12.65 5.08
C ASN A 113 4.14 -12.39 6.32
N ILE A 114 3.92 -13.40 7.16
CA ILE A 114 3.12 -13.31 8.38
C ILE A 114 3.73 -12.30 9.36
N GLU A 115 5.04 -12.38 9.60
CA GLU A 115 5.75 -11.44 10.48
C GLU A 115 5.63 -10.00 9.96
N SER A 116 5.84 -9.78 8.66
CA SER A 116 5.72 -8.44 8.08
C SER A 116 4.28 -7.92 8.09
N LEU A 117 3.27 -8.80 8.00
CA LEU A 117 1.86 -8.41 8.05
C LEU A 117 1.45 -8.04 9.48
N LYS A 118 1.88 -8.82 10.47
CA LYS A 118 1.70 -8.51 11.89
C LYS A 118 2.33 -7.15 12.22
N ASN A 119 3.56 -6.93 11.76
CA ASN A 119 4.26 -5.66 11.95
C ASN A 119 3.55 -4.47 11.28
N LEU A 120 2.92 -4.66 10.12
CA LEU A 120 2.06 -3.65 9.50
C LEU A 120 0.90 -3.28 10.45
N GLY A 121 0.19 -4.29 10.98
CA GLY A 121 -0.91 -4.08 11.91
C GLY A 121 -0.49 -3.34 13.19
N GLU A 122 0.64 -3.72 13.78
CA GLU A 122 1.23 -3.05 14.94
C GLU A 122 1.53 -1.57 14.65
N ASN A 123 2.21 -1.29 13.53
CA ASN A 123 2.57 0.08 13.16
C ASN A 123 1.35 0.94 12.80
N LEU A 124 0.31 0.39 12.17
CA LEU A 124 -0.95 1.09 11.93
C LEU A 124 -1.64 1.45 13.25
N LYS A 125 -1.70 0.50 14.19
CA LYS A 125 -2.32 0.70 15.50
C LYS A 125 -1.63 1.80 16.31
N GLU A 126 -0.30 1.91 16.22
CA GLU A 126 0.45 2.99 16.86
C GLU A 126 0.13 4.39 16.31
N HIS A 127 -0.42 4.47 15.08
CA HIS A 127 -0.94 5.70 14.47
C HIS A 127 -2.45 5.86 14.67
N GLY A 128 -3.08 5.04 15.52
CA GLY A 128 -4.51 5.07 15.79
C GLY A 128 -5.37 4.50 14.65
N LEU A 129 -4.79 3.75 13.72
CA LEU A 129 -5.49 3.12 12.61
C LEU A 129 -5.69 1.62 12.88
N ASP A 130 -6.81 1.08 12.43
CA ASP A 130 -7.03 -0.37 12.39
C ASP A 130 -6.75 -0.90 10.98
N ILE A 131 -6.11 -2.07 10.90
CA ILE A 131 -5.81 -2.75 9.64
C ILE A 131 -7.10 -3.11 8.88
N SER A 132 -8.18 -3.40 9.59
CA SER A 132 -9.49 -3.75 9.01
C SER A 132 -10.18 -2.57 8.32
N ASN A 133 -9.93 -1.35 8.80
CA ASN A 133 -10.55 -0.11 8.32
C ASN A 133 -9.63 0.70 7.39
N THR A 134 -8.36 0.30 7.27
CA THR A 134 -7.41 0.93 6.36
C THR A 134 -7.61 0.35 4.96
N PRO A 135 -7.64 1.17 3.88
CA PRO A 135 -7.62 0.65 2.52
C PRO A 135 -6.37 -0.18 2.25
N ILE A 136 -6.53 -1.50 2.16
CA ILE A 136 -5.43 -2.44 1.91
C ILE A 136 -5.77 -3.34 0.73
N VAL A 137 -4.79 -3.55 -0.15
CA VAL A 137 -4.83 -4.57 -1.19
C VAL A 137 -3.64 -5.50 -1.00
N LEU A 138 -3.89 -6.82 -1.00
CA LEU A 138 -2.84 -7.82 -0.98
C LEU A 138 -2.35 -8.10 -2.40
N GLN A 139 -1.04 -8.27 -2.57
CA GLN A 139 -0.45 -8.69 -3.83
C GLN A 139 0.42 -9.92 -3.60
N TYR A 140 0.02 -11.04 -4.17
CA TYR A 140 0.78 -12.29 -4.16
C TYR A 140 1.74 -12.29 -5.33
N ASN A 141 2.97 -11.84 -5.06
CA ASN A 141 3.96 -11.61 -6.09
C ASN A 141 4.84 -12.86 -6.32
N LYS A 142 5.55 -12.88 -7.45
CA LYS A 142 6.45 -13.95 -7.91
C LYS A 142 5.74 -15.26 -8.27
N ARG A 143 4.54 -15.14 -8.85
CA ARG A 143 3.73 -16.28 -9.31
C ARG A 143 4.36 -17.07 -10.46
N ASP A 144 5.44 -16.54 -11.03
CA ASP A 144 6.25 -17.16 -12.08
C ASP A 144 7.27 -18.19 -11.56
N LEU A 145 7.52 -18.24 -10.25
CA LEU A 145 8.47 -19.18 -9.68
C LEU A 145 7.90 -20.62 -9.72
N PRO A 146 8.75 -21.64 -9.94
CA PRO A 146 8.31 -23.03 -10.08
C PRO A 146 7.74 -23.62 -8.78
N ASP A 147 8.16 -23.09 -7.62
CA ASP A 147 7.76 -23.58 -6.31
C ASP A 147 7.20 -22.45 -5.44
N VAL A 148 5.87 -22.32 -5.46
CA VAL A 148 5.11 -21.28 -4.77
C VAL A 148 3.97 -21.89 -3.95
N TYR A 149 3.55 -21.19 -2.90
CA TYR A 149 2.27 -21.47 -2.26
C TYR A 149 1.14 -21.24 -3.26
N SER A 150 0.08 -22.04 -3.20
CA SER A 150 -1.16 -21.78 -3.93
C SER A 150 -1.80 -20.47 -3.47
N THR A 151 -2.70 -19.89 -4.28
CA THR A 151 -3.39 -18.65 -3.91
C THR A 151 -4.27 -18.87 -2.68
N GLU A 152 -4.85 -20.06 -2.57
CA GLU A 152 -5.69 -20.49 -1.45
C GLU A 152 -4.88 -20.57 -0.15
N GLU A 153 -3.67 -21.15 -0.19
CA GLU A 153 -2.76 -21.17 0.96
C GLU A 153 -2.36 -19.75 1.40
N MET A 154 -2.11 -18.85 0.43
CA MET A 154 -1.75 -17.45 0.70
C MET A 154 -2.92 -16.69 1.33
N GLU A 155 -4.13 -16.80 0.77
CA GLU A 155 -5.36 -16.19 1.30
C GLU A 155 -5.65 -16.68 2.71
N GLN A 156 -5.58 -17.99 2.95
CA GLN A 156 -5.85 -18.58 4.26
C GLN A 156 -4.87 -18.07 5.33
N ALA A 157 -3.59 -17.89 4.96
CA ALA A 157 -2.56 -17.47 5.90
C ALA A 157 -2.51 -15.95 6.12
N LEU A 158 -2.81 -15.14 5.10
CA LEU A 158 -2.52 -13.70 5.10
C LEU A 158 -3.78 -12.81 5.04
N ASN A 159 -4.95 -13.33 4.69
CA ASN A 159 -6.12 -12.51 4.39
C ASN A 159 -7.31 -12.75 5.33
N SER A 160 -7.12 -12.58 6.64
CA SER A 160 -8.16 -12.87 7.64
C SER A 160 -9.38 -11.94 7.61
N TRP A 161 -9.28 -10.78 6.94
CA TRP A 161 -10.39 -9.81 6.80
C TRP A 161 -10.89 -9.65 5.35
N ASN A 162 -10.54 -10.57 4.46
CA ASN A 162 -11.01 -10.59 3.07
C ASN A 162 -10.74 -9.28 2.31
N ALA A 163 -9.52 -8.74 2.46
CA ALA A 163 -9.04 -7.65 1.62
C ALA A 163 -8.99 -8.09 0.14
N PRO A 164 -9.20 -7.17 -0.82
CA PRO A 164 -8.97 -7.48 -2.23
C PRO A 164 -7.53 -7.91 -2.46
N TYR A 165 -7.33 -8.94 -3.28
CA TYR A 165 -6.01 -9.45 -3.61
C TYR A 165 -5.79 -9.58 -5.12
N PHE A 166 -4.53 -9.61 -5.54
CA PHE A 166 -4.13 -9.89 -6.92
C PHE A 166 -2.89 -10.76 -6.97
N GLU A 167 -2.87 -11.71 -7.89
CA GLU A 167 -1.66 -12.40 -8.31
C GLU A 167 -0.78 -11.49 -9.18
N ALA A 168 0.53 -11.52 -8.96
CA ALA A 168 1.47 -10.66 -9.65
C ALA A 168 2.78 -11.35 -10.03
N VAL A 169 3.32 -10.89 -11.15
CA VAL A 169 4.71 -11.10 -11.55
C VAL A 169 5.27 -9.71 -11.80
N ALA A 170 5.71 -9.06 -10.73
CA ALA A 170 6.06 -7.65 -10.75
C ALA A 170 7.11 -7.34 -11.83
N ARG A 171 8.11 -8.21 -12.02
CA ARG A 171 9.16 -8.03 -13.04
C ARG A 171 8.63 -7.88 -14.47
N ASP A 172 7.54 -8.56 -14.79
CA ASP A 172 6.88 -8.50 -16.11
C ASP A 172 5.77 -7.43 -16.12
N GLY A 173 5.44 -6.90 -14.95
CA GLY A 173 4.36 -5.96 -14.69
C GLY A 173 2.97 -6.56 -14.68
N HIS A 174 2.86 -7.89 -14.64
CA HIS A 174 1.58 -8.57 -14.41
C HIS A 174 1.09 -8.28 -12.98
N GLY A 175 -0.20 -7.95 -12.82
CA GLY A 175 -0.80 -7.65 -11.52
C GLY A 175 -0.51 -6.25 -10.95
N VAL A 176 0.60 -5.60 -11.33
CA VAL A 176 1.04 -4.29 -10.78
C VAL A 176 -0.03 -3.19 -10.92
N PHE A 177 -0.49 -2.91 -12.14
CA PHE A 177 -1.51 -1.87 -12.37
C PHE A 177 -2.90 -2.26 -11.85
N PRO A 178 -3.38 -3.51 -12.01
CA PRO A 178 -4.60 -3.96 -11.36
C PRO A 178 -4.62 -3.72 -9.84
N THR A 179 -3.55 -4.09 -9.13
CA THR A 179 -3.39 -3.83 -7.69
C THR A 179 -3.51 -2.34 -7.38
N LEU A 180 -2.74 -1.50 -8.09
CA LEU A 180 -2.72 -0.05 -7.86
C LEU A 180 -4.08 0.61 -8.13
N LYS A 181 -4.75 0.21 -9.22
CA LYS A 181 -6.08 0.71 -9.59
C LYS A 181 -7.14 0.32 -8.56
N ARG A 182 -7.10 -0.92 -8.05
CA ARG A 182 -8.06 -1.35 -7.02
C ARG A 182 -7.87 -0.57 -5.73
N LEU A 183 -6.62 -0.41 -5.28
CA LEU A 183 -6.34 0.40 -4.10
C LEU A 183 -6.81 1.84 -4.30
N ALA A 184 -6.63 2.40 -5.50
CA ALA A 184 -7.13 3.73 -5.80
C ALA A 184 -8.65 3.87 -5.67
N GLY A 185 -9.40 2.88 -6.14
CA GLY A 185 -10.84 2.81 -5.91
C GLY A 185 -11.18 2.84 -4.42
N LEU A 186 -10.55 1.96 -3.62
CA LEU A 186 -10.79 1.87 -2.18
C LEU A 186 -10.52 3.20 -1.45
N VAL A 187 -9.38 3.84 -1.73
CA VAL A 187 -9.03 5.12 -1.08
C VAL A 187 -10.07 6.20 -1.39
N LEU A 188 -10.55 6.26 -2.63
CA LEU A 188 -11.57 7.24 -3.04
C LEU A 188 -12.96 6.91 -2.46
N GLU A 189 -13.31 5.63 -2.36
CA GLU A 189 -14.52 5.15 -1.68
C GLU A 189 -14.52 5.61 -0.21
N THR A 190 -13.44 5.32 0.53
CA THR A 190 -13.27 5.75 1.93
C THR A 190 -13.31 7.27 2.09
N LEU A 191 -12.76 8.03 1.14
CA LEU A 191 -12.83 9.49 1.15
C LEU A 191 -14.25 10.01 0.94
N ASN A 192 -15.00 9.43 0.00
CA ASN A 192 -16.38 9.81 -0.24
C ASN A 192 -17.27 9.51 0.96
N GLU A 193 -17.05 8.40 1.67
CA GLU A 193 -17.79 8.05 2.88
C GLU A 193 -17.52 9.03 4.03
N ASN A 194 -16.26 9.42 4.23
CA ASN A 194 -15.87 10.36 5.28
C ASN A 194 -16.29 11.81 5.00
N HIS A 195 -16.47 12.17 3.73
CA HIS A 195 -16.85 13.53 3.30
C HIS A 195 -18.28 13.64 2.76
N ALA A 196 -19.06 12.57 2.77
CA ALA A 196 -20.48 12.65 2.42
C ALA A 196 -21.16 13.66 3.38
N PRO A 197 -21.89 14.66 2.86
CA PRO A 197 -22.67 15.54 3.73
C PRO A 197 -23.63 14.65 4.52
N ARG A 198 -23.59 14.73 5.86
CA ARG A 198 -24.58 14.08 6.73
C ARG A 198 -25.95 14.43 6.18
N ARG A 199 -26.58 13.49 5.46
CA ARG A 199 -27.98 13.62 5.08
C ARG A 199 -28.73 13.58 6.40
N SER A 200 -29.20 14.74 6.85
CA SER A 200 -30.16 14.85 7.93
C SER A 200 -31.29 13.87 7.62
N PRO A 201 -31.66 12.95 8.53
CA PRO A 201 -32.81 12.10 8.30
C PRO A 201 -34.00 13.02 8.06
N SER A 202 -34.57 12.93 6.87
CA SER A 202 -35.77 13.65 6.50
C SER A 202 -36.85 13.23 7.48
N VAL A 203 -37.26 14.17 8.34
CA VAL A 203 -38.42 13.99 9.21
C VAL A 203 -39.61 13.70 8.31
N VAL A 204 -40.02 12.44 8.25
CA VAL A 204 -41.26 12.03 7.60
C VAL A 204 -42.39 12.58 8.45
N SER A 205 -43.05 13.63 7.95
CA SER A 205 -44.32 14.11 8.50
C SER A 205 -45.38 13.00 8.31
N PRO A 206 -46.13 12.61 9.37
CA PRO A 206 -47.16 11.60 9.22
C PRO A 206 -48.37 12.20 8.50
N LYS A 207 -48.63 11.74 7.27
CA LYS A 207 -49.95 11.90 6.64
C LYS A 207 -50.91 10.96 7.34
N GLY A 208 -51.99 11.53 7.87
CA GLY A 208 -53.09 10.77 8.46
C GLY A 208 -53.70 9.80 7.46
N SER A 209 -53.99 8.59 7.93
CA SER A 209 -54.89 7.66 7.26
C SER A 209 -56.03 7.32 8.21
N VAL A 210 -57.21 7.81 7.86
CA VAL A 210 -58.48 7.21 8.27
C VAL A 210 -58.56 5.86 7.54
N ASN A 211 -58.72 4.76 8.27
CA ASN A 211 -59.37 3.58 7.73
C ASN A 211 -60.11 2.82 8.84
N THR A 212 -61.41 2.68 8.61
CA THR A 212 -62.38 1.89 9.34
C THR A 212 -62.25 0.41 8.97
N GLY A 213 -62.39 -0.47 9.97
CA GLY A 213 -62.73 -1.88 9.71
C GLY A 213 -62.07 -2.92 10.62
N GLY A 214 -62.85 -3.38 11.62
CA GLY A 214 -63.06 -4.81 11.86
C GLY A 214 -62.07 -5.60 12.72
N GLY A 215 -62.42 -5.77 14.00
CA GLY A 215 -62.64 -7.11 14.58
C GLY A 215 -61.48 -7.86 15.25
N SER A 216 -61.63 -8.05 16.58
CA SER A 216 -61.24 -9.23 17.39
C SER A 216 -59.75 -9.61 17.48
N THR A 217 -59.14 -10.01 18.60
CA THR A 217 -59.54 -10.34 19.98
C THR A 217 -58.24 -10.41 20.81
N ALA A 218 -58.32 -10.05 22.11
CA ALA A 218 -57.58 -10.55 23.29
C ALA A 218 -56.09 -11.00 23.13
N THR A 219 -55.13 -10.59 23.97
CA THR A 219 -55.03 -10.92 25.42
C THR A 219 -53.72 -10.32 25.99
N THR A 220 -53.81 -9.62 27.14
CA THR A 220 -53.04 -9.74 28.43
C THR A 220 -51.63 -10.37 28.39
N ALA A 221 -50.54 -9.98 29.07
CA ALA A 221 -50.18 -9.15 30.25
C ALA A 221 -48.62 -9.00 30.23
N VAL A 222 -47.98 -7.92 30.71
CA VAL A 222 -47.45 -7.71 32.09
C VAL A 222 -46.70 -8.94 32.65
N ALA A 223 -45.50 -8.92 33.23
CA ALA A 223 -44.38 -8.00 33.43
C ALA A 223 -43.27 -8.84 34.14
N THR A 224 -42.18 -8.16 34.51
CA THR A 224 -41.23 -8.48 35.60
C THR A 224 -40.08 -9.51 35.38
N ARG A 225 -38.84 -8.98 35.51
CA ARG A 225 -37.61 -9.65 36.00
C ARG A 225 -37.70 -9.83 37.55
N PRO A 226 -36.69 -10.31 38.34
CA PRO A 226 -35.35 -10.87 38.05
C PRO A 226 -34.91 -12.09 38.95
N THR A 227 -33.66 -12.57 38.73
CA THR A 227 -32.68 -13.13 39.71
C THR A 227 -32.69 -14.61 40.13
N GLU A 228 -31.48 -15.06 40.54
CA GLU A 228 -31.06 -16.31 41.21
C GLU A 228 -30.61 -17.49 40.29
N THR A 229 -29.55 -18.27 40.55
CA THR A 229 -28.50 -18.35 41.59
C THR A 229 -27.33 -19.23 41.09
N LEU A 230 -26.24 -19.17 41.85
CA LEU A 230 -25.02 -19.98 41.88
C LEU A 230 -25.22 -21.51 41.76
N ASN A 231 -24.22 -22.21 41.22
CA ASN A 231 -23.84 -23.54 41.71
C ASN A 231 -22.34 -23.82 41.53
N ALA A 232 -21.74 -24.31 42.61
CA ALA A 232 -20.38 -24.82 42.73
C ALA A 232 -20.45 -26.31 43.09
N THR A 233 -19.54 -27.15 42.58
CA THR A 233 -19.16 -28.40 43.24
C THR A 233 -17.76 -28.84 42.84
N ALA A 234 -16.98 -29.27 43.84
CA ALA A 234 -15.61 -29.79 43.77
C ALA A 234 -15.58 -31.25 44.25
N THR A 235 -14.63 -32.07 43.78
CA THR A 235 -14.12 -33.34 44.41
C THR A 235 -12.86 -33.77 43.61
N SER A 236 -11.58 -33.62 44.01
CA SER A 236 -10.68 -34.30 44.99
C SER A 236 -10.17 -35.74 44.66
N SER A 237 -8.89 -35.82 44.20
CA SER A 237 -7.70 -36.64 44.63
C SER A 237 -7.77 -38.20 44.80
N PRO A 238 -6.67 -38.99 45.07
CA PRO A 238 -5.21 -38.70 45.22
C PRO A 238 -4.17 -39.73 44.62
N GLY A 239 -2.87 -39.37 44.59
CA GLY A 239 -1.79 -40.19 45.23
C GLY A 239 -0.54 -40.70 44.46
N LYS A 240 0.63 -40.05 44.68
CA LYS A 240 2.04 -40.53 44.98
C LYS A 240 2.80 -41.45 43.95
N SER A 241 4.14 -41.48 43.78
CA SER A 241 5.32 -40.97 44.54
C SER A 241 6.64 -41.02 43.71
N THR A 242 7.51 -40.01 43.89
CA THR A 242 9.01 -40.00 44.03
C THR A 242 9.95 -40.96 43.25
N THR A 243 10.97 -40.40 42.58
CA THR A 243 12.41 -40.69 42.82
C THR A 243 13.29 -39.51 42.34
N ARG A 244 14.33 -39.21 43.12
CA ARG A 244 15.23 -38.05 43.05
C ARG A 244 16.63 -38.59 42.70
N VAL A 245 17.31 -38.02 41.70
CA VAL A 245 18.77 -38.20 41.52
C VAL A 245 19.42 -36.83 41.36
N ARG A 246 20.49 -36.64 42.13
CA ARG A 246 21.30 -35.44 42.30
C ARG A 246 22.64 -35.73 41.61
N THR A 247 23.10 -34.82 40.74
CA THR A 247 24.52 -34.76 40.37
C THR A 247 24.94 -33.32 40.17
N THR A 248 26.17 -33.07 40.56
CA THR A 248 26.76 -31.83 41.01
C THR A 248 27.50 -31.05 39.92
N VAL A 249 27.35 -29.72 40.00
CA VAL A 249 28.37 -28.66 39.85
C VAL A 249 29.25 -28.66 38.57
N SER A 250 29.06 -27.62 37.77
CA SER A 250 30.21 -26.85 37.25
C SER A 250 29.79 -25.41 36.98
N ALA A 251 30.33 -24.49 37.78
CA ALA A 251 30.14 -23.06 37.66
C ALA A 251 31.22 -22.50 36.73
N VAL A 252 30.80 -22.00 35.56
CA VAL A 252 31.64 -21.16 34.71
C VAL A 252 31.25 -19.70 34.97
N ARG A 253 32.16 -18.99 35.64
CA ARG A 253 32.20 -17.53 35.68
C ARG A 253 32.60 -17.04 34.29
N THR A 254 31.73 -16.26 33.65
CA THR A 254 32.15 -15.38 32.55
C THR A 254 31.66 -13.97 32.83
N SER A 255 32.64 -13.09 32.84
CA SER A 255 32.62 -11.68 33.17
C SER A 255 31.65 -10.87 32.32
N ALA A 256 30.95 -9.96 33.00
CA ALA A 256 30.30 -8.80 32.42
C ALA A 256 31.32 -7.92 31.67
N GLN A 257 30.98 -7.51 30.46
CA GLN A 257 31.43 -6.25 29.87
C GLN A 257 30.44 -5.84 28.77
N ALA A 258 29.64 -4.81 29.07
CA ALA A 258 28.83 -4.10 28.11
C ALA A 258 29.75 -3.20 27.26
N PRO A 259 29.59 -3.13 25.93
CA PRO A 259 30.31 -2.15 25.13
C PRO A 259 29.62 -0.79 25.25
N THR A 260 30.32 0.15 25.88
CA THR A 260 30.00 1.59 25.86
C THR A 260 30.26 2.13 24.46
N VAL A 261 29.22 2.41 23.67
CA VAL A 261 29.38 3.08 22.37
C VAL A 261 29.18 4.59 22.54
N ARG A 262 30.28 5.28 22.26
CA ARG A 262 30.51 6.73 22.29
C ARG A 262 29.55 7.45 21.34
N THR A 263 28.75 8.38 21.88
CA THR A 263 27.95 9.34 21.10
C THR A 263 28.88 10.24 20.29
N GLN A 264 28.96 10.00 18.97
CA GLN A 264 29.47 10.99 18.03
C GLN A 264 28.30 11.60 17.28
N THR A 265 28.00 12.85 17.62
CA THR A 265 27.14 13.74 16.85
C THR A 265 27.86 14.10 15.55
N SER A 266 27.48 13.48 14.43
CA SER A 266 27.76 14.02 13.10
C SER A 266 26.43 14.21 12.37
N GLY A 267 25.99 15.46 12.30
CA GLY A 267 24.86 15.85 11.49
C GLY A 267 25.31 15.90 10.03
N THR A 268 24.92 14.90 9.24
CA THR A 268 25.16 14.91 7.80
C THR A 268 23.85 14.64 7.06
N ARG A 269 23.61 15.47 6.04
CA ARG A 269 22.35 15.58 5.28
C ARG A 269 22.16 14.35 4.37
N PRO A 270 20.95 13.80 4.22
CA PRO A 270 20.70 12.67 3.32
C PRO A 270 20.95 13.01 1.85
N THR A 271 21.56 12.08 1.10
CA THR A 271 21.86 12.21 -0.33
C THR A 271 20.70 11.65 -1.15
N LEU A 272 20.05 12.51 -1.95
CA LEU A 272 18.97 12.13 -2.86
C LEU A 272 19.56 11.51 -4.14
N ILE A 273 19.26 10.24 -4.44
CA ILE A 273 19.60 9.63 -5.73
C ILE A 273 18.34 9.71 -6.60
N THR A 274 18.38 10.57 -7.62
CA THR A 274 17.28 10.71 -8.60
C THR A 274 17.65 9.96 -9.88
N SER A 275 16.69 9.27 -10.49
CA SER A 275 16.89 8.70 -11.83
C SER A 275 17.20 9.81 -12.86
N PRO A 276 18.05 9.56 -13.88
CA PRO A 276 18.38 10.58 -14.85
C PRO A 276 17.12 11.02 -15.61
N ARG A 277 16.84 12.34 -15.58
CA ARG A 277 15.73 12.97 -16.32
C ARG A 277 15.70 12.43 -17.75
N ARG A 278 14.55 11.88 -18.14
CA ARG A 278 14.29 11.39 -19.50
C ARG A 278 14.46 12.56 -20.47
N ARG A 279 15.66 12.72 -21.04
CA ARG A 279 15.93 13.71 -22.08
C ARG A 279 14.92 13.46 -23.20
N LYS A 280 14.02 14.42 -23.45
CA LYS A 280 13.21 14.44 -24.66
C LYS A 280 14.17 14.30 -25.84
N ARG A 281 14.15 13.14 -26.52
CA ARG A 281 14.69 13.04 -27.87
C ARG A 281 13.82 13.93 -28.75
N GLN A 282 14.15 15.23 -28.81
CA GLN A 282 13.85 16.07 -29.97
C GLN A 282 14.77 15.60 -31.10
N THR A 283 14.47 14.45 -31.70
CA THR A 283 15.21 13.91 -32.85
C THR A 283 14.22 13.51 -33.94
N GLY A 284 13.29 14.43 -34.23
CA GLY A 284 12.29 14.26 -35.28
C GLY A 284 11.73 15.58 -35.83
N MET A 285 11.82 16.69 -35.09
CA MET A 285 11.23 17.95 -35.56
C MET A 285 12.19 18.82 -36.39
N TRP A 286 13.51 18.69 -36.23
CA TRP A 286 14.48 19.46 -37.04
C TRP A 286 14.69 18.89 -38.44
N MET A 287 14.54 17.58 -38.63
CA MET A 287 14.72 16.97 -39.96
C MET A 287 13.55 17.30 -40.90
N GLY A 288 12.32 17.42 -40.37
CA GLY A 288 11.15 17.83 -41.15
C GLY A 288 11.21 19.29 -41.62
N PHE A 289 11.76 20.21 -40.81
CA PHE A 289 11.90 21.62 -41.20
C PHE A 289 12.99 21.86 -42.25
N ILE A 290 14.08 21.09 -42.23
CA ILE A 290 15.17 21.22 -43.22
C ILE A 290 14.76 20.63 -44.58
N VAL A 291 14.00 19.53 -44.60
CA VAL A 291 13.50 18.94 -45.85
C VAL A 291 12.37 19.79 -46.44
N ALA A 292 11.47 20.35 -45.61
CA ALA A 292 10.40 21.23 -46.10
C ALA A 292 10.93 22.56 -46.65
N SER A 293 11.98 23.15 -46.05
CA SER A 293 12.54 24.42 -46.51
C SER A 293 13.34 24.27 -47.82
N THR A 294 14.04 23.15 -48.00
CA THR A 294 14.79 22.89 -49.25
C THR A 294 13.85 22.63 -50.43
N VAL A 295 12.79 21.85 -50.24
CA VAL A 295 11.77 21.61 -51.29
C VAL A 295 11.05 22.91 -51.68
N ALA A 296 10.67 23.73 -50.69
CA ALA A 296 10.03 25.02 -50.96
C ALA A 296 10.95 26.00 -51.70
N ALA A 297 12.24 26.05 -51.36
CA ALA A 297 13.22 26.89 -52.04
C ALA A 297 13.47 26.44 -53.49
N THR A 298 13.55 25.13 -53.76
CA THR A 298 13.69 24.60 -55.12
C THR A 298 12.45 24.85 -55.99
N VAL A 299 11.24 24.77 -55.42
CA VAL A 299 10.00 25.06 -56.17
C VAL A 299 9.89 26.56 -56.48
N LEU A 300 10.30 27.43 -55.55
CA LEU A 300 10.35 28.88 -55.78
C LEU A 300 11.39 29.29 -56.83
N LEU A 301 12.57 28.66 -56.82
CA LEU A 301 13.61 28.90 -57.83
C LEU A 301 13.21 28.38 -59.22
N HIS A 302 12.40 27.32 -59.29
CA HIS A 302 11.86 26.80 -60.54
C HIS A 302 10.74 27.69 -61.11
N LEU A 303 9.84 28.20 -60.25
CA LEU A 303 8.80 29.16 -60.65
C LEU A 303 9.39 30.52 -61.06
N ALA A 304 10.55 30.90 -60.51
CA ALA A 304 11.30 32.09 -60.90
C ALA A 304 12.15 31.90 -62.18
N GLY A 305 12.16 30.71 -62.79
CA GLY A 305 12.83 30.44 -64.07
C GLY A 305 14.37 30.37 -64.02
N ILE A 306 14.96 30.24 -62.84
CA ILE A 306 16.43 30.34 -62.63
C ILE A 306 17.15 29.00 -62.88
N ILE A 307 16.43 27.86 -62.83
CA ILE A 307 17.02 26.52 -63.01
C ILE A 307 16.27 25.77 -64.13
N LYS A 308 16.97 25.48 -65.24
CA LYS A 308 16.52 24.52 -66.26
C LYS A 308 17.16 23.17 -65.98
N ILE A 309 16.39 22.21 -65.47
CA ILE A 309 16.82 20.81 -65.39
C ILE A 309 16.57 20.20 -66.76
N TRP A 310 17.63 19.87 -67.49
CA TRP A 310 17.56 19.00 -68.67
C TRP A 310 17.25 17.57 -68.22
N SER A 311 16.35 16.91 -68.95
CA SER A 311 16.00 15.50 -68.78
C SER A 311 17.18 14.58 -69.06
#